data_AF-A0A0N1N3Y0-F1
#
_entry.id   AF-A0A0N1N3Y0-F1
#
_cell.length_a   1.000
_cell.length_b   1.000
_cell.length_c   1.000
_cell.angle_alpha   90.00
_cell.angle_beta   90.00
_cell.angle_gamma   90.00
#
_symmetry.space_group_name_H-M   'P 1'
#
loop_
_entity.id
_entity.type
_entity.pdbx_description
1 polymer ?
#
loop_
_entity_poly.entity_id
_entity_poly.type
_entity_poly.pdbx_seq_one_letter_code
_entity_poly.pdbx_strand_id
1 'polypeptide(L)'
;MPKPRNRFADLPPITDFESCQRVRPMLLHRVGDAFEVWRSCEDKSCRRAKSCRRGDGTCLFAFMAAQPDAARRLLFYTVKNRIAGLSPDEAWAQAQARVADEIARYGG
;
A
#
# COMPACT_ATOMS: atom_id res chain seq x y z
N MET A 1 -1.31 23.47 -7.08
CA MET A 1 -0.82 22.07 -6.98
C MET A 1 -1.41 21.28 -8.14
N PRO A 2 -0.62 20.53 -8.93
CA PRO A 2 -1.20 19.67 -9.97
C PRO A 2 -2.10 18.61 -9.31
N LYS A 3 -3.29 18.42 -9.87
CA LYS A 3 -4.26 17.40 -9.41
C LYS A 3 -3.55 16.05 -9.34
N PRO A 4 -3.60 15.30 -8.22
CA PRO A 4 -3.02 13.97 -8.17
C PRO A 4 -3.72 13.12 -9.23
N ARG A 5 -2.96 12.72 -10.26
CA ARG A 5 -3.45 11.75 -11.25
C ARG A 5 -3.84 10.49 -10.49
N ASN A 6 -5.10 10.07 -10.61
CA ASN A 6 -5.53 8.78 -10.09
C ASN A 6 -4.69 7.69 -10.76
N ARG A 7 -3.75 7.11 -10.00
CA ARG A 7 -2.79 6.10 -10.47
C ARG A 7 -3.44 4.77 -10.87
N PHE A 8 -4.75 4.66 -10.64
CA PHE A 8 -5.55 3.48 -10.90
C PHE A 8 -6.64 3.71 -11.97
N ALA A 9 -6.68 4.90 -12.58
CA ALA A 9 -7.75 5.26 -13.53
C ALA A 9 -7.72 4.44 -14.83
N ASP A 10 -6.59 3.84 -15.17
CA ASP A 10 -6.40 2.97 -16.34
C ASP A 10 -6.65 1.48 -16.04
N LEU A 11 -7.01 1.13 -14.81
CA LEU A 11 -7.33 -0.25 -14.47
C LEU A 11 -8.68 -0.64 -15.10
N PRO A 12 -8.75 -1.78 -15.81
CA PRO A 12 -10.01 -2.36 -16.25
C PRO A 12 -10.99 -2.54 -15.06
N PRO A 13 -12.31 -2.44 -15.29
CA PRO A 13 -13.30 -2.75 -14.28
C PRO A 13 -13.10 -4.16 -13.72
N ILE A 14 -13.22 -4.30 -12.40
CA ILE A 14 -13.20 -5.58 -11.69
C ILE A 14 -14.65 -5.99 -11.46
N THR A 15 -15.16 -6.88 -12.31
CA THR A 15 -16.58 -7.32 -12.32
C THR A 15 -16.76 -8.73 -11.78
N ASP A 16 -15.70 -9.53 -11.77
CA ASP A 16 -15.70 -10.95 -11.47
C ASP A 16 -14.27 -11.38 -11.05
N PHE A 17 -14.13 -12.68 -10.76
CA PHE A 17 -12.86 -13.24 -10.35
C PHE A 17 -11.80 -13.17 -11.47
N GLU A 18 -12.15 -13.46 -12.72
CA GLU A 18 -11.19 -13.49 -13.83
C GLU A 18 -10.66 -12.09 -14.16
N SER A 19 -11.53 -11.09 -14.17
CA SER A 19 -11.16 -9.67 -14.28
C SER A 19 -10.27 -9.23 -13.11
N CYS A 20 -10.56 -9.67 -11.88
CA CYS A 20 -9.67 -9.44 -10.73
C CYS A 20 -8.27 -10.01 -10.97
N GLN A 21 -8.18 -11.26 -11.43
CA GLN A 21 -6.90 -11.92 -11.70
C GLN A 21 -6.11 -11.23 -12.83
N ARG A 22 -6.81 -10.73 -13.85
CA ARG A 22 -6.21 -9.94 -14.94
C ARG A 22 -5.70 -8.58 -14.48
N VAL A 23 -6.42 -7.91 -13.58
CA VAL A 23 -6.05 -6.59 -13.04
C VAL A 23 -4.98 -6.68 -11.96
N ARG A 24 -4.90 -7.80 -11.24
CA ARG A 24 -4.02 -8.00 -10.08
C ARG A 24 -2.55 -7.59 -10.34
N PRO A 25 -1.89 -7.96 -11.46
CA PRO A 25 -0.51 -7.54 -11.70
C PRO A 25 -0.35 -6.02 -11.85
N MET A 26 -1.30 -5.37 -12.53
CA MET A 26 -1.31 -3.92 -12.69
C MET A 26 -1.55 -3.24 -11.34
N LEU A 27 -2.50 -3.74 -10.55
CA LEU A 27 -2.79 -3.23 -9.21
C LEU A 27 -1.55 -3.30 -8.31
N LEU A 28 -0.90 -4.47 -8.23
CA LEU A 28 0.28 -4.68 -7.40
C LEU A 28 1.44 -3.76 -7.81
N HIS A 29 1.66 -3.59 -9.12
CA HIS A 29 2.62 -2.62 -9.64
C HIS A 29 2.30 -1.19 -9.18
N ARG A 30 1.05 -0.72 -9.37
CA ARG A 30 0.63 0.64 -8.98
C ARG A 30 0.75 0.88 -7.48
N VAL A 31 0.43 -0.13 -6.66
CA VAL A 31 0.62 -0.06 -5.21
C VAL A 31 2.10 0.01 -4.86
N GLY A 32 2.97 -0.79 -5.51
CA GLY A 32 4.41 -0.68 -5.35
C GLY A 32 4.97 0.71 -5.68
N ASP A 33 4.44 1.36 -6.72
CA ASP A 33 4.79 2.74 -7.07
C ASP A 33 4.26 3.77 -6.07
N ALA A 34 3.09 3.52 -5.46
CA ALA A 34 2.53 4.35 -4.41
C ALA A 34 3.40 4.34 -3.15
N PHE A 35 3.91 3.17 -2.77
CA PHE A 35 4.86 3.02 -1.66
C PHE A 35 6.31 3.34 -2.05
N GLU A 36 6.56 3.73 -3.29
CA GLU A 36 7.89 4.04 -3.82
C GLU A 36 8.93 2.92 -3.56
N VAL A 37 8.48 1.65 -3.64
CA VAL A 37 9.29 0.46 -3.33
C VAL A 37 10.60 0.42 -4.12
N TRP A 38 10.62 1.03 -5.31
CA TRP A 38 11.82 1.16 -6.14
C TRP A 38 12.97 1.88 -5.44
N ARG A 39 12.74 2.75 -4.44
CA ARG A 39 13.81 3.47 -3.72
C ARG A 39 14.79 2.52 -3.03
N SER A 40 14.28 1.40 -2.54
CA SER A 40 15.06 0.37 -1.83
C SER A 40 15.41 -0.84 -2.70
N CYS A 41 15.06 -0.81 -3.99
CA CYS A 41 15.35 -1.90 -4.92
C CYS A 41 16.80 -1.82 -5.41
N GLU A 42 17.50 -2.95 -5.50
CA GLU A 42 18.89 -3.03 -5.98
C GLU A 42 19.00 -2.81 -7.50
N ASP A 43 17.94 -3.06 -8.26
CA ASP A 43 17.91 -2.85 -9.72
C ASP A 43 17.89 -1.35 -10.07
N LYS A 44 18.97 -0.90 -10.73
CA LYS A 44 19.14 0.47 -11.23
C LYS A 44 18.03 0.88 -12.20
N SER A 45 17.47 -0.06 -12.97
CA SER A 45 16.43 0.21 -13.95
C SER A 45 15.12 0.65 -13.27
N CYS A 46 14.73 -0.02 -12.18
CA CYS A 46 13.55 0.33 -11.38
C CYS A 46 13.74 1.70 -10.70
N ARG A 47 14.92 1.96 -10.12
CA ARG A 47 15.25 3.27 -9.52
C ARG A 47 15.18 4.42 -10.53
N ARG A 48 15.77 4.24 -11.71
CA ARG A 48 15.76 5.25 -12.79
C ARG A 48 14.35 5.51 -13.31
N ALA A 49 13.55 4.45 -13.47
CA ALA A 49 12.16 4.56 -13.91
C ALA A 49 11.22 5.10 -12.82
N LYS A 50 11.67 5.16 -11.56
CA LYS A 50 10.85 5.46 -10.38
C LYS A 50 9.59 4.60 -10.32
N SER A 51 9.74 3.33 -10.69
CA SER A 51 8.63 2.39 -10.81
C SER A 51 9.08 0.94 -10.69
N CYS A 52 8.28 0.10 -10.03
CA CYS A 52 8.56 -1.31 -9.84
C CYS A 52 8.20 -2.11 -11.10
N ARG A 53 9.18 -2.64 -11.83
CA ARG A 53 8.92 -3.37 -13.09
C ARG A 53 8.36 -4.78 -12.92
N ARG A 54 8.29 -5.31 -11.69
CA ARG A 54 7.74 -6.64 -11.41
C ARG A 54 6.25 -6.52 -11.14
N GLY A 55 5.43 -7.10 -12.02
CA GLY A 55 3.97 -7.18 -11.86
C GLY A 55 3.49 -8.25 -10.87
N ASP A 56 4.38 -9.01 -10.25
CA ASP A 56 4.04 -10.12 -9.34
C ASP A 56 3.86 -9.70 -7.87
N GLY A 57 4.18 -8.43 -7.54
CA GLY A 57 4.09 -7.90 -6.18
C GLY A 57 5.21 -8.31 -5.23
N THR A 58 6.22 -9.08 -5.69
CA THR A 58 7.30 -9.59 -4.82
C THR A 58 8.01 -8.48 -4.06
N CYS A 59 8.38 -7.39 -4.74
CA CYS A 59 9.07 -6.28 -4.12
C CYS A 59 8.18 -5.55 -3.10
N LEU A 60 6.88 -5.41 -3.39
CA LEU A 60 5.93 -4.82 -2.45
C LEU A 60 5.80 -5.69 -1.20
N PHE A 61 5.66 -7.01 -1.33
CA PHE A 61 5.56 -7.91 -0.19
C PHE A 61 6.83 -7.91 0.66
N ALA A 62 8.01 -7.91 0.03
CA ALA A 62 9.28 -7.80 0.74
C ALA A 62 9.40 -6.46 1.49
N PHE A 63 9.01 -5.35 0.85
CA PHE A 63 8.99 -4.03 1.48
C PHE A 63 8.06 -4.01 2.70
N MET A 64 6.86 -4.57 2.55
CA MET A 64 5.88 -4.67 3.64
C MET A 64 6.40 -5.54 4.78
N ALA A 65 7.02 -6.69 4.48
CA ALA A 65 7.58 -7.60 5.48
C ALA A 65 8.75 -6.98 6.26
N ALA A 66 9.52 -6.08 5.64
CA ALA A 66 10.61 -5.37 6.29
C ALA A 66 10.17 -4.23 7.21
N GLN A 67 8.89 -3.84 7.19
CA GLN A 67 8.39 -2.77 8.06
C GLN A 67 8.27 -3.24 9.52
N PRO A 68 8.56 -2.34 10.50
CA PRO A 68 8.26 -2.60 11.90
C PRO A 68 6.81 -3.05 12.11
N ASP A 69 6.58 -3.94 13.07
CA ASP A 69 5.25 -4.51 13.30
C ASP A 69 4.18 -3.45 13.59
N ALA A 70 4.52 -2.45 14.42
CA ALA A 70 3.67 -1.29 14.68
C ALA A 70 3.28 -0.53 13.40
N ALA A 71 4.21 -0.37 12.44
CA ALA A 71 3.94 0.30 11.17
C ALA A 71 3.01 -0.54 10.27
N ARG A 72 3.20 -1.87 10.24
CA ARG A 72 2.30 -2.78 9.52
C ARG A 72 0.88 -2.73 10.10
N ARG A 73 0.73 -2.76 11.43
CA ARG A 73 -0.55 -2.63 12.13
C ARG A 73 -1.21 -1.28 11.84
N LEU A 74 -0.45 -0.20 11.91
CA LEU A 74 -0.93 1.15 11.64
C LEU A 74 -1.52 1.27 10.22
N LEU A 75 -0.81 0.76 9.21
CA LEU A 75 -1.31 0.74 7.84
C LEU A 75 -2.60 -0.09 7.73
N PHE A 76 -2.61 -1.29 8.30
CA PHE A 76 -3.76 -2.19 8.24
C PHE A 76 -5.02 -1.55 8.88
N TYR A 77 -4.89 -0.96 10.07
CA TYR A 77 -6.02 -0.29 10.73
C TYR A 77 -6.47 0.96 9.99
N THR A 78 -5.54 1.74 9.45
CA THR A 78 -5.89 2.92 8.63
C THR A 78 -6.72 2.50 7.41
N VAL A 79 -6.30 1.46 6.68
CA VAL A 79 -7.04 0.93 5.53
C VAL A 79 -8.41 0.39 5.95
N LYS A 80 -8.47 -0.36 7.06
CA LYS A 80 -9.74 -0.89 7.59
C LYS A 80 -10.72 0.23 7.93
N ASN A 81 -10.25 1.29 8.59
CA ASN A 81 -11.06 2.46 8.93
C ASN A 81 -11.54 3.22 7.68
N ARG A 82 -10.69 3.35 6.65
CA ARG A 82 -11.08 3.92 5.35
C ARG A 82 -12.19 3.13 4.67
N ILE A 83 -12.09 1.80 4.69
CA ILE A 83 -13.13 0.91 4.14
C ILE A 83 -14.44 1.06 4.92
N ALA A 84 -14.36 1.32 6.23
CA ALA A 84 -15.51 1.58 7.08
C ALA A 84 -16.14 2.99 6.89
N GLY A 85 -15.62 3.81 5.98
CA GLY A 85 -16.20 5.10 5.60
C GLY A 85 -15.59 6.32 6.31
N LEU A 86 -14.60 6.15 7.18
CA LEU A 86 -13.93 7.27 7.83
C LEU A 86 -13.12 8.10 6.84
N SER A 87 -13.01 9.41 7.09
CA SER A 87 -12.09 10.27 6.33
C SER A 87 -10.62 9.84 6.51
N PRO A 88 -9.69 10.25 5.62
CA PRO A 88 -8.27 9.95 5.76
C PRO A 88 -7.69 10.30 7.13
N ASP A 89 -7.99 11.49 7.64
CA ASP A 89 -7.43 11.99 8.89
C ASP A 89 -8.02 11.26 10.11
N GLU A 90 -9.33 11.00 10.12
CA GLU A 90 -9.99 10.22 11.18
C GLU A 90 -9.49 8.78 11.20
N ALA A 91 -9.38 8.16 10.02
CA ALA A 91 -8.90 6.79 9.88
C ALA A 91 -7.48 6.63 10.43
N TRP A 92 -6.60 7.60 10.13
CA TRP A 92 -5.24 7.66 10.61
C TRP A 92 -5.16 7.93 12.13
N ALA A 93 -5.92 8.90 12.64
CA ALA A 93 -5.97 9.22 14.07
C ALA A 93 -6.43 8.02 14.90
N GLN A 94 -7.51 7.35 14.48
CA GLN A 94 -8.02 6.17 15.18
C GLN A 94 -7.05 4.98 15.11
N ALA A 95 -6.35 4.80 13.98
CA ALA A 95 -5.34 3.76 13.84
C ALA A 95 -4.15 4.00 14.77
N GLN A 96 -3.67 5.25 14.88
CA GLN A 96 -2.60 5.62 15.82
C GLN A 96 -3.01 5.37 17.27
N ALA A 97 -4.21 5.82 17.67
CA ALA A 97 -4.71 5.64 19.03
C ALA A 97 -4.77 4.15 19.41
N ARG A 98 -5.24 3.30 18.47
CA ARG A 98 -5.27 1.85 18.67
C ARG A 98 -3.88 1.24 18.80
N VAL A 99 -2.95 1.57 17.91
CA VAL A 99 -1.58 1.03 17.98
C VAL A 99 -0.89 1.46 19.27
N ALA A 100 -1.06 2.71 19.70
CA ALA A 100 -0.50 3.20 20.95
C ALA A 100 -1.04 2.44 22.17
N ASP A 101 -2.35 2.19 22.22
CA ASP A 101 -2.99 1.38 23.27
C ASP A 101 -2.48 -0.08 23.27
N GLU A 102 -2.33 -0.70 22.10
CA GLU A 102 -1.77 -2.05 21.98
C GLU A 102 -0.31 -2.12 22.45
N ILE A 103 0.53 -1.15 22.07
CA ILE A 103 1.92 -1.07 22.51
C ILE A 103 1.98 -0.89 24.04
N ALA A 104 1.13 -0.03 24.60
CA ALA A 104 1.07 0.20 26.04
C ALA A 104 0.66 -1.05 26.83
N ARG A 105 -0.21 -1.90 26.26
CA ARG A 105 -0.73 -3.11 26.92
C ARG A 105 0.17 -4.34 26.75
N TYR A 106 0.79 -4.50 25.58
CA TYR A 106 1.42 -5.77 25.19
C TYR A 106 2.90 -5.65 24.80
N GLY A 107 3.47 -4.44 24.77
CA GLY A 107 4.80 -4.21 24.22
C GLY A 107 4.78 -4.06 22.69
N GLY A 108 5.89 -3.55 22.15
CA GLY A 108 6.08 -3.19 20.74
C GLY A 108 6.55 -4.33 19.86
#